data_AF-A0A2K8X0N6-F1
#
_entry.id   AF-A0A2K8X0N6-F1
#
_cell.length_a   1.000
_cell.length_b   1.000
_cell.length_c   1.000
_cell.angle_alpha   90.00
_cell.angle_beta   90.00
_cell.angle_gamma   90.00
#
_symmetry.space_group_name_H-M   'P 1'
#
loop_
_entity.id
_entity.type
_entity.pdbx_description
1 polymer ?
#
loop_
_entity_poly.entity_id
_entity_poly.type
_entity_poly.pdbx_seq_one_letter_code
_entity_poly.pdbx_strand_id
1 'polypeptide(L)'
;MSYLLVFLLCGCSDSNSKGDQAVHNFVKQWNDSHTQLKVAYLERDYMDVVTYYGKEFTKTQVQQDKNLLFEQFPGYTQRILNDKLVITKEAGNYLVTFTTRVNYNGIEADYNSYLSVIHKNNVFKILREGLAENDNVLDAPIFPNARKNNENLSKKRKLYGDFNGDNLSDYAYVISPEIPFEGKADIQSNTSVQCKGDCNSVIVFSNKTLKPITVNGVYQSQLENLKDLNSNGADEIGFWDIKPTTKSLYVFDATTSNLLSGPIVINTTIHKNLSLIDVFKKTGPNKITISYSAQVNGKWILKSEVIVLD
;
A
#
# COMPACT_ATOMS: atom_id res chain seq x y z
N MET A 1 -51.99 -2.07 -56.54
CA MET A 1 -50.89 -3.02 -56.26
C MET A 1 -49.63 -2.21 -55.98
N SER A 2 -48.87 -2.65 -54.97
CA SER A 2 -47.62 -2.07 -54.47
C SER A 2 -47.75 -1.11 -53.27
N TYR A 3 -47.75 -1.69 -52.07
CA TYR A 3 -47.48 -1.02 -50.80
C TYR A 3 -45.96 -0.96 -50.60
N LEU A 4 -45.42 0.26 -50.51
CA LEU A 4 -44.03 0.51 -50.16
C LEU A 4 -43.88 0.39 -48.63
N LEU A 5 -43.36 -0.74 -48.17
CA LEU A 5 -43.05 -0.97 -46.76
C LEU A 5 -41.71 -0.30 -46.43
N VAL A 6 -41.75 0.82 -45.69
CA VAL A 6 -40.55 1.48 -45.15
C VAL A 6 -40.15 0.75 -43.87
N PHE A 7 -39.10 -0.07 -43.94
CA PHE A 7 -38.44 -0.62 -42.76
C PHE A 7 -37.53 0.46 -42.14
N LEU A 8 -37.99 1.03 -41.02
CA LEU A 8 -37.15 1.82 -40.10
C LEU A 8 -36.14 0.87 -39.44
N LEU A 9 -34.89 0.95 -39.88
CA LEU A 9 -33.73 0.37 -39.20
C LEU A 9 -33.45 1.19 -37.92
N CYS A 10 -34.14 0.88 -36.83
CA CYS A 10 -33.63 1.19 -35.49
C CYS A 10 -32.55 0.15 -35.14
N GLY A 11 -31.29 0.46 -35.44
CA GLY A 11 -30.15 -0.38 -35.15
C GLY A 11 -29.02 0.38 -34.45
N CYS A 12 -28.75 -0.01 -33.20
CA CYS A 12 -27.53 0.18 -32.42
C CYS A 12 -27.33 1.50 -31.64
N SER A 13 -27.82 1.52 -30.39
CA SER A 13 -27.28 2.38 -29.31
C SER A 13 -26.88 1.61 -28.04
N ASP A 14 -26.60 0.30 -28.13
CA ASP A 14 -26.37 -0.57 -26.96
C ASP A 14 -24.91 -0.95 -26.67
N SER A 15 -23.95 -0.55 -27.51
CA SER A 15 -22.52 -0.81 -27.27
C SER A 15 -21.83 0.28 -26.43
N ASN A 16 -22.33 1.51 -26.47
CA ASN A 16 -21.75 2.62 -25.69
C ASN A 16 -22.07 2.49 -24.19
N SER A 17 -23.31 2.14 -23.83
CA SER A 17 -23.78 2.11 -22.44
C SER A 17 -23.05 1.10 -21.56
N LYS A 18 -22.67 -0.08 -22.09
CA LYS A 18 -21.99 -1.12 -21.32
C LYS A 18 -20.56 -0.75 -20.92
N GLY A 19 -19.80 -0.13 -21.83
CA GLY A 19 -18.43 0.31 -21.54
C GLY A 19 -18.42 1.43 -20.50
N ASP A 20 -19.31 2.41 -20.68
CA ASP A 20 -19.41 3.57 -19.80
C ASP A 20 -19.87 3.16 -18.39
N GLN A 21 -20.84 2.23 -18.28
CA GLN A 21 -21.27 1.67 -17.00
C GLN A 21 -20.15 0.91 -16.28
N ALA A 22 -19.34 0.15 -17.02
CA ALA A 22 -18.23 -0.61 -16.43
C ALA A 22 -17.12 0.32 -15.90
N VAL A 23 -16.80 1.38 -16.65
CA VAL A 23 -15.87 2.43 -16.22
C VAL A 23 -16.42 3.18 -15.01
N HIS A 24 -17.71 3.52 -15.02
CA HIS A 24 -18.38 4.17 -13.90
C HIS A 24 -18.27 3.33 -12.62
N ASN A 25 -18.54 2.02 -12.70
CA ASN A 25 -18.42 1.10 -11.57
C ASN A 25 -16.97 0.99 -11.07
N PHE A 26 -16.00 0.93 -11.98
CA PHE A 26 -14.58 0.91 -11.64
C PHE A 26 -14.16 2.16 -10.86
N VAL A 27 -14.54 3.36 -11.35
CA VAL A 27 -14.19 4.63 -10.70
C VAL A 27 -14.87 4.76 -9.33
N LYS A 28 -16.13 4.33 -9.19
CA LYS A 28 -16.78 4.27 -7.87
C LYS A 28 -16.04 3.32 -6.91
N GLN A 29 -15.71 2.12 -7.34
CA GLN A 29 -14.98 1.16 -6.51
C GLN A 29 -13.60 1.69 -6.09
N TRP A 30 -12.88 2.33 -6.99
CA TRP A 30 -11.62 3.01 -6.70
C TRP A 30 -11.80 4.11 -5.65
N ASN A 31 -12.83 4.96 -5.81
CA ASN A 31 -13.16 6.00 -4.84
C ASN A 31 -13.47 5.40 -3.46
N ASP A 32 -14.29 4.36 -3.40
CA ASP A 32 -14.72 3.67 -2.17
C ASP A 32 -13.58 2.89 -1.48
N SER A 33 -12.49 2.64 -2.20
CA SER A 33 -11.28 2.02 -1.68
C SER A 33 -10.35 3.02 -0.97
N HIS A 34 -10.65 4.31 -1.01
CA HIS A 34 -9.94 5.35 -0.26
C HIS A 34 -10.40 5.39 1.20
N THR A 35 -10.06 4.32 1.92
CA THR A 35 -10.23 4.19 3.37
C THR A 35 -8.95 3.60 3.96
N GLN A 36 -8.70 3.81 5.26
CA GLN A 36 -7.52 3.26 5.93
C GLN A 36 -7.35 1.74 5.74
N LEU A 37 -8.46 1.00 5.68
CA LEU A 37 -8.44 -0.46 5.54
C LEU A 37 -8.19 -0.94 4.11
N LYS A 38 -8.60 -0.15 3.11
CA LYS A 38 -8.58 -0.56 1.70
C LYS A 38 -7.46 0.10 0.90
N VAL A 39 -6.86 1.18 1.41
CA VAL A 39 -5.82 1.93 0.73
C VAL A 39 -4.65 1.04 0.29
N ALA A 40 -4.29 0.03 1.09
CA ALA A 40 -3.19 -0.90 0.81
C ALA A 40 -3.39 -1.76 -0.47
N TYR A 41 -4.61 -1.78 -1.02
CA TYR A 41 -4.94 -2.55 -2.22
C TYR A 41 -5.08 -1.67 -3.47
N LEU A 42 -4.96 -0.35 -3.36
CA LEU A 42 -5.16 0.57 -4.49
C LEU A 42 -4.12 0.38 -5.59
N GLU A 43 -2.90 -0.10 -5.28
CA GLU A 43 -1.85 -0.41 -6.25
C GLU A 43 -2.35 -1.27 -7.42
N ARG A 44 -3.31 -2.17 -7.15
CA ARG A 44 -3.88 -3.07 -8.16
C ARG A 44 -4.71 -2.32 -9.22
N ASP A 45 -5.17 -1.11 -8.96
CA ASP A 45 -6.01 -0.35 -9.88
C ASP A 45 -5.15 0.48 -10.86
N TYR A 46 -3.84 0.56 -10.66
CA TYR A 46 -2.92 1.36 -11.47
C TYR A 46 -2.13 0.56 -12.50
N MET A 47 -1.75 1.22 -13.59
CA MET A 47 -0.72 0.77 -14.51
C MET A 47 0.66 0.78 -13.86
N ASP A 48 1.63 0.00 -14.38
CA ASP A 48 2.99 -0.06 -13.79
C ASP A 48 3.67 1.31 -13.73
N VAL A 49 3.41 2.17 -14.71
CA VAL A 49 3.78 3.59 -14.75
C VAL A 49 2.52 4.43 -14.94
N VAL A 50 2.38 5.49 -14.15
CA VAL A 50 1.20 6.35 -14.06
C VAL A 50 1.62 7.81 -14.15
N THR A 51 0.90 8.62 -14.93
CA THR A 51 0.98 10.08 -14.80
C THR A 51 0.13 10.51 -13.61
N TYR A 52 0.77 10.71 -12.46
CA TYR A 52 0.15 11.01 -11.18
C TYR A 52 0.41 12.48 -10.80
N TYR A 53 -0.64 13.29 -10.80
CA TYR A 53 -0.61 14.74 -10.54
C TYR A 53 0.46 15.49 -11.35
N GLY A 54 0.52 15.18 -12.65
CA GLY A 54 1.41 15.83 -13.62
C GLY A 54 2.85 15.31 -13.66
N LYS A 55 3.18 14.26 -12.88
CA LYS A 55 4.51 13.63 -12.86
C LYS A 55 4.40 12.13 -13.06
N GLU A 56 5.45 11.49 -13.56
CA GLU A 56 5.49 10.04 -13.70
C GLU A 56 5.84 9.37 -12.37
N PHE A 57 5.07 8.34 -12.01
CA PHE A 57 5.27 7.51 -10.83
C PHE A 57 5.13 6.04 -11.25
N THR A 58 5.83 5.16 -10.54
CA THR A 58 5.48 3.72 -10.57
C THR A 58 4.23 3.48 -9.71
N LYS A 59 3.45 2.44 -9.98
CA LYS A 59 2.29 2.06 -9.14
C LYS A 59 2.65 1.91 -7.66
N THR A 60 3.86 1.43 -7.35
CA THR A 60 4.34 1.29 -5.97
C THR A 60 4.58 2.65 -5.33
N GLN A 61 5.10 3.63 -6.07
CA GLN A 61 5.24 5.01 -5.58
C GLN A 61 3.87 5.69 -5.38
N VAL A 62 2.89 5.40 -6.25
CA VAL A 62 1.50 5.86 -6.04
C VAL A 62 0.94 5.25 -4.75
N GLN A 63 1.09 3.96 -4.53
CA GLN A 63 0.66 3.28 -3.30
C GLN A 63 1.31 3.86 -2.04
N GLN A 64 2.61 4.19 -2.12
CA GLN A 64 3.34 4.84 -1.02
C GLN A 64 2.76 6.22 -0.70
N ASP A 65 2.48 7.05 -1.71
CA ASP A 65 1.86 8.37 -1.50
C ASP A 65 0.44 8.25 -0.94
N LYS A 66 -0.36 7.28 -1.42
CA LYS A 66 -1.70 7.02 -0.89
C LYS A 66 -1.64 6.59 0.57
N ASN A 67 -0.71 5.70 0.95
CA ASN A 67 -0.51 5.35 2.36
C ASN A 67 -0.15 6.59 3.18
N LEU A 68 0.77 7.42 2.69
CA LEU A 68 1.19 8.65 3.36
C LEU A 68 0.02 9.64 3.57
N LEU A 69 -0.90 9.74 2.61
CA LEU A 69 -2.12 10.55 2.76
C LEU A 69 -2.93 10.11 3.99
N PHE A 70 -3.23 8.82 4.13
CA PHE A 70 -4.00 8.32 5.28
C PHE A 70 -3.19 8.32 6.59
N GLU A 71 -1.87 8.26 6.53
CA GLU A 71 -1.00 8.42 7.69
C GLU A 71 -0.99 9.87 8.20
N GLN A 72 -0.91 10.85 7.30
CA GLN A 72 -0.90 12.28 7.66
C GLN A 72 -2.29 12.82 8.00
N PHE A 73 -3.33 12.22 7.40
CA PHE A 73 -4.71 12.63 7.57
C PHE A 73 -5.57 11.38 7.90
N PRO A 74 -5.50 10.85 9.14
CA PRO A 74 -6.24 9.63 9.50
C PRO A 74 -7.75 9.73 9.30
N GLY A 75 -8.31 10.93 9.47
CA GLY A 75 -9.72 11.24 9.20
C GLY A 75 -10.04 11.58 7.75
N TYR A 76 -9.09 11.42 6.82
CA TYR A 76 -9.32 11.70 5.41
C TYR A 76 -10.44 10.84 4.86
N THR A 77 -11.41 11.49 4.23
CA THR A 77 -12.45 10.83 3.45
C THR A 77 -12.57 11.52 2.10
N GLN A 78 -13.02 10.77 1.10
CA GLN A 78 -13.39 11.33 -0.18
C GLN A 78 -14.67 10.72 -0.73
N ARG A 79 -15.37 11.48 -1.55
CA ARG A 79 -16.53 11.02 -2.31
C ARG A 79 -16.66 11.76 -3.63
N ILE A 80 -17.21 11.10 -4.61
CA ILE A 80 -17.63 11.72 -5.87
C ILE A 80 -18.92 12.53 -5.57
N LEU A 81 -18.89 13.83 -5.86
CA LEU A 81 -20.01 14.70 -5.57
C LEU A 81 -21.21 14.36 -6.46
N ASN A 82 -22.36 14.09 -5.83
CA ASN A 82 -23.63 13.74 -6.48
C ASN A 82 -23.56 12.50 -7.39
N ASP A 83 -22.56 11.64 -7.21
CA ASP A 83 -22.31 10.49 -8.09
C ASP A 83 -22.19 10.85 -9.58
N LYS A 84 -21.80 12.10 -9.89
CA LYS A 84 -21.70 12.59 -11.26
C LYS A 84 -20.31 12.35 -11.82
N LEU A 85 -20.23 11.50 -12.84
CA LEU A 85 -19.05 11.27 -13.67
C LEU A 85 -19.36 11.72 -15.10
N VAL A 86 -18.39 12.37 -15.75
CA VAL A 86 -18.41 12.61 -17.19
C VAL A 86 -17.36 11.71 -17.82
N ILE A 87 -17.78 10.84 -18.73
CA ILE A 87 -16.92 9.84 -19.37
C ILE A 87 -16.78 10.19 -20.86
N THR A 88 -15.55 10.41 -21.30
CA THR A 88 -15.19 10.70 -22.69
C THR A 88 -14.26 9.60 -23.21
N LYS A 89 -14.57 9.02 -24.37
CA LYS A 89 -13.70 8.03 -25.02
C LYS A 89 -12.58 8.73 -25.81
N GLU A 90 -11.34 8.35 -25.55
CA GLU A 90 -10.15 8.94 -26.18
C GLU A 90 -9.18 7.84 -26.63
N ALA A 91 -9.07 7.61 -27.94
CA ALA A 91 -8.06 6.74 -28.55
C ALA A 91 -7.86 5.35 -27.87
N GLY A 92 -8.96 4.70 -27.46
CA GLY A 92 -8.94 3.40 -26.79
C GLY A 92 -8.87 3.45 -25.25
N ASN A 93 -8.83 4.65 -24.67
CA ASN A 93 -8.94 4.92 -23.24
C ASN A 93 -10.25 5.66 -22.92
N TYR A 94 -10.51 5.82 -21.64
CA TYR A 94 -11.61 6.61 -21.11
C TYR A 94 -11.03 7.73 -20.24
N LEU A 95 -11.32 8.97 -20.59
CA LEU A 95 -11.14 10.10 -19.70
C LEU A 95 -12.40 10.24 -18.85
N VAL A 96 -12.25 10.18 -17.54
CA VAL A 96 -13.33 10.33 -16.57
C VAL A 96 -13.07 11.59 -15.76
N THR A 97 -13.96 12.58 -15.83
CA THR A 97 -13.86 13.81 -15.03
C THR A 97 -15.01 13.89 -14.03
N PHE A 98 -14.72 14.42 -12.84
CA PHE A 98 -15.65 14.46 -11.72
C PHE A 98 -15.21 15.46 -10.66
N THR A 99 -16.14 15.87 -9.80
CA THR A 99 -15.81 16.66 -8.61
C THR A 99 -15.62 15.71 -7.43
N THR A 100 -14.42 15.66 -6.88
CA THR A 100 -14.11 14.94 -5.64
C THR A 100 -14.32 15.90 -4.48
N ARG A 101 -15.21 15.53 -3.56
CA ARG A 101 -15.29 16.18 -2.25
C ARG A 101 -14.43 15.42 -1.26
N VAL A 102 -13.52 16.11 -0.62
CA VAL A 102 -12.68 15.56 0.45
C VAL A 102 -13.03 16.18 1.78
N ASN A 103 -12.77 15.45 2.86
CA ASN A 103 -12.75 15.99 4.21
C ASN A 103 -11.48 15.53 4.92
N TYR A 104 -10.75 16.45 5.55
CA TYR A 104 -9.57 16.16 6.38
C TYR A 104 -9.32 17.30 7.38
N ASN A 105 -8.97 17.00 8.62
CA ASN A 105 -8.64 17.99 9.67
C ASN A 105 -9.68 19.13 9.80
N GLY A 106 -10.97 18.83 9.62
CA GLY A 106 -12.05 19.82 9.68
C GLY A 106 -12.20 20.70 8.42
N ILE A 107 -11.37 20.48 7.39
CA ILE A 107 -11.48 21.11 6.07
C ILE A 107 -12.35 20.22 5.19
N GLU A 108 -13.39 20.79 4.60
CA GLU A 108 -14.14 20.20 3.49
C GLU A 108 -13.85 21.02 2.23
N ALA A 109 -13.46 20.35 1.15
CA ALA A 109 -13.11 21.00 -0.10
C ALA A 109 -13.51 20.15 -1.32
N ASP A 110 -13.81 20.84 -2.42
CA ASP A 110 -14.19 20.25 -3.70
C ASP A 110 -13.09 20.47 -4.73
N TYR A 111 -12.71 19.41 -5.47
CA TYR A 111 -11.67 19.46 -6.48
C TYR A 111 -12.13 18.83 -7.79
N ASN A 112 -11.89 19.52 -8.90
CA ASN A 112 -12.18 18.99 -10.22
C ASN A 112 -11.08 17.99 -10.60
N SER A 113 -11.41 16.71 -10.44
CA SER A 113 -10.49 15.59 -10.61
C SER A 113 -10.70 14.88 -11.95
N TYR A 114 -9.68 14.17 -12.40
CA TYR A 114 -9.80 13.28 -13.54
C TYR A 114 -9.03 11.97 -13.35
N LEU A 115 -9.52 10.92 -14.01
CA LEU A 115 -8.82 9.67 -14.25
C LEU A 115 -8.79 9.38 -15.75
N SER A 116 -7.62 8.97 -16.25
CA SER A 116 -7.54 8.29 -17.55
C SER A 116 -7.46 6.80 -17.31
N VAL A 117 -8.43 6.05 -17.80
CA VAL A 117 -8.62 4.62 -17.56
C VAL A 117 -8.44 3.86 -18.87
N ILE A 118 -7.64 2.80 -18.83
CA ILE A 118 -7.43 1.86 -19.94
C ILE A 118 -7.99 0.49 -19.57
N HIS A 119 -8.58 -0.21 -20.55
CA HIS A 119 -8.96 -1.61 -20.40
C HIS A 119 -7.85 -2.51 -20.98
N LYS A 120 -7.13 -3.23 -20.13
CA LYS A 120 -6.01 -4.10 -20.52
C LYS A 120 -6.08 -5.43 -19.79
N ASN A 121 -5.86 -6.54 -20.49
CA ASN A 121 -5.92 -7.89 -19.92
C ASN A 121 -7.24 -8.17 -19.17
N ASN A 122 -8.36 -7.72 -19.74
CA ASN A 122 -9.71 -7.89 -19.18
C ASN A 122 -9.94 -7.21 -17.81
N VAL A 123 -9.11 -6.21 -17.48
CA VAL A 123 -9.26 -5.38 -16.27
C VAL A 123 -9.06 -3.91 -16.60
N PHE A 124 -9.75 -3.03 -15.89
CA PHE A 124 -9.51 -1.59 -15.96
C PHE A 124 -8.29 -1.21 -15.12
N LYS A 125 -7.51 -0.25 -15.63
CA LYS A 125 -6.33 0.29 -14.98
C LYS A 125 -6.26 1.80 -15.16
N ILE A 126 -5.73 2.49 -14.16
CA ILE A 126 -5.51 3.94 -14.19
C ILE A 126 -4.15 4.20 -14.83
N LEU A 127 -4.18 4.97 -15.92
CA LEU A 127 -3.01 5.50 -16.62
C LEU A 127 -2.64 6.89 -16.12
N ARG A 128 -3.64 7.70 -15.77
CA ARG A 128 -3.44 9.06 -15.27
C ARG A 128 -4.42 9.39 -14.15
N GLU A 129 -3.96 10.10 -13.15
CA GLU A 129 -4.78 10.66 -12.07
C GLU A 129 -4.31 12.09 -11.78
N GLY A 130 -5.23 13.04 -11.66
CA GLY A 130 -4.87 14.41 -11.35
C GLY A 130 -6.07 15.35 -11.22
N LEU A 131 -5.77 16.64 -11.22
CA LEU A 131 -6.76 17.73 -11.17
C LEU A 131 -6.84 18.41 -12.55
N ALA A 132 -8.02 18.85 -12.94
CA ALA A 132 -8.22 19.66 -14.14
C ALA A 132 -7.54 21.04 -13.99
N GLU A 133 -7.02 21.59 -15.08
CA GLU A 133 -6.02 22.69 -15.13
C GLU A 133 -6.44 24.08 -14.58
N ASN A 134 -7.54 24.22 -13.85
CA ASN A 134 -7.99 25.53 -13.34
C ASN A 134 -7.84 25.70 -11.82
N ASP A 135 -7.29 24.70 -11.14
CA ASP A 135 -7.17 24.71 -9.70
C ASP A 135 -5.73 25.10 -9.31
N ASN A 136 -5.52 26.33 -8.83
CA ASN A 136 -4.33 26.80 -8.08
C ASN A 136 -4.15 26.01 -6.74
N VAL A 137 -4.50 24.72 -6.73
CA VAL A 137 -4.77 23.92 -5.54
C VAL A 137 -3.80 22.74 -5.39
N LEU A 138 -2.73 22.71 -6.19
CA LEU A 138 -1.63 21.76 -6.01
C LEU A 138 -0.85 21.96 -4.69
N ASP A 139 -1.13 23.03 -3.96
CA ASP A 139 -0.57 23.34 -2.65
C ASP A 139 -1.34 22.71 -1.47
N ALA A 140 -2.53 22.15 -1.69
CA ALA A 140 -3.25 21.49 -0.60
C ALA A 140 -2.41 20.30 -0.09
N PRO A 141 -2.24 20.15 1.24
CA PRO A 141 -1.30 19.18 1.81
C PRO A 141 -1.74 17.72 1.59
N ILE A 142 -2.96 17.52 1.09
CA ILE A 142 -3.49 16.23 0.65
C ILE A 142 -3.07 15.82 -0.77
N PHE A 143 -2.32 16.65 -1.50
CA PHE A 143 -1.78 16.27 -2.80
C PHE A 143 -0.29 15.94 -2.76
N PRO A 144 0.18 15.08 -3.70
CA PRO A 144 1.56 14.59 -3.67
C PRO A 144 2.60 15.71 -3.81
N ASN A 145 2.29 16.76 -4.57
CA ASN A 145 3.22 17.86 -4.80
C ASN A 145 3.50 18.66 -3.52
N ALA A 146 2.49 18.89 -2.68
CA ALA A 146 2.67 19.50 -1.37
C ALA A 146 3.37 18.56 -0.36
N ARG A 147 3.12 17.25 -0.45
CA ARG A 147 3.76 16.24 0.42
C ARG A 147 5.21 15.91 0.06
N LYS A 148 5.65 16.10 -1.18
CA LYS A 148 7.03 15.80 -1.60
C LYS A 148 8.08 16.70 -0.93
N ASN A 149 7.71 17.90 -0.49
CA ASN A 149 8.59 18.74 0.33
C ASN A 149 8.70 18.24 1.80
N ASN A 150 7.91 17.24 2.18
CA ASN A 150 7.96 16.54 3.46
C ASN A 150 8.68 15.18 3.36
N GLU A 151 9.74 15.07 2.53
CA GLU A 151 10.62 13.87 2.52
C GLU A 151 11.19 13.53 3.92
N ASN A 152 11.21 14.49 4.86
CA ASN A 152 11.54 14.23 6.27
C ASN A 152 10.44 13.49 7.06
N LEU A 153 9.18 13.48 6.62
CA LEU A 153 8.09 12.68 7.23
C LEU A 153 8.06 11.24 6.70
N SER A 154 8.56 10.99 5.49
CA SER A 154 8.75 9.63 4.96
C SER A 154 9.77 8.80 5.76
N LYS A 155 10.60 9.46 6.58
CA LYS A 155 11.64 8.80 7.39
C LYS A 155 11.10 8.05 8.61
N LYS A 156 9.80 8.12 8.92
CA LYS A 156 9.22 7.45 10.10
C LYS A 156 7.78 7.01 9.84
N ARG A 157 7.59 6.04 8.93
CA ARG A 157 6.29 5.35 8.78
C ARG A 157 5.81 4.91 10.16
N LYS A 158 4.69 5.47 10.62
CA LYS A 158 4.12 5.20 11.95
C LYS A 158 3.19 4.01 11.86
N LEU A 159 3.46 2.98 12.65
CA LEU A 159 2.57 1.85 12.89
C LEU A 159 1.81 2.11 14.19
N TYR A 160 0.49 2.19 14.15
CA TYR A 160 -0.33 2.42 15.35
C TYR A 160 -0.73 1.09 16.03
N GLY A 161 -0.80 1.10 17.36
CA GLY A 161 -1.13 -0.08 18.19
C GLY A 161 -1.13 0.24 19.68
N ASP A 162 -1.67 -0.67 20.49
CA ASP A 162 -1.59 -0.61 21.96
C ASP A 162 -0.34 -1.36 22.42
N PHE A 163 0.84 -0.78 22.23
CA PHE A 163 2.12 -1.47 22.45
C PHE A 163 2.53 -1.61 23.91
N ASN A 164 1.87 -0.90 24.83
CA ASN A 164 2.13 -0.94 26.27
C ASN A 164 0.99 -1.56 27.08
N GLY A 165 -0.12 -1.94 26.45
CA GLY A 165 -1.23 -2.66 27.05
C GLY A 165 -2.13 -1.82 27.95
N ASP A 166 -2.22 -0.51 27.72
CA ASP A 166 -3.06 0.40 28.51
C ASP A 166 -4.42 0.70 27.85
N ASN A 167 -4.73 0.04 26.73
CA ASN A 167 -5.90 0.24 25.88
C ASN A 167 -5.96 1.61 25.18
N LEU A 168 -4.86 2.36 25.15
CA LEU A 168 -4.72 3.59 24.37
C LEU A 168 -3.85 3.35 23.13
N SER A 169 -4.19 4.03 22.02
CA SER A 169 -3.39 3.91 20.81
C SER A 169 -2.09 4.70 20.93
N ASP A 170 -0.98 3.98 20.77
CA ASP A 170 0.36 4.49 20.58
C ASP A 170 0.82 4.32 19.11
N TYR A 171 2.07 4.69 18.80
CA TYR A 171 2.70 4.38 17.53
C TYR A 171 4.17 3.96 17.64
N ALA A 172 4.60 3.08 16.75
CA ALA A 172 5.98 2.69 16.53
C ALA A 172 6.46 3.18 15.16
N TYR A 173 7.76 3.39 14.98
CA TYR A 173 8.36 3.65 13.67
C TYR A 173 9.78 3.09 13.61
N VAL A 174 10.33 2.90 12.42
CA VAL A 174 11.70 2.41 12.24
C VAL A 174 12.63 3.53 11.82
N ILE A 175 13.79 3.60 12.47
CA ILE A 175 14.97 4.32 11.99
C ILE A 175 15.83 3.30 11.24
N SER A 176 15.90 3.43 9.92
CA SER A 176 16.77 2.58 9.07
C SER A 176 18.20 3.16 9.02
N PRO A 177 19.23 2.32 8.77
CA PRO A 177 20.59 2.81 8.63
C PRO A 177 20.74 3.69 7.38
N GLU A 178 21.72 4.60 7.40
CA GLU A 178 22.04 5.43 6.23
C GLU A 178 22.71 4.57 5.15
N ILE A 179 22.22 4.63 3.92
CA ILE A 179 22.84 3.98 2.76
C ILE A 179 23.45 5.09 1.88
N PRO A 180 24.78 5.14 1.69
CA PRO A 180 25.39 6.10 0.77
C PRO A 180 24.89 5.83 -0.66
N PHE A 181 24.36 6.87 -1.30
CA PHE A 181 23.92 6.81 -2.69
C PHE A 181 25.14 6.99 -3.60
N GLU A 182 25.73 5.89 -4.08
CA GLU A 182 26.69 5.97 -5.19
C GLU A 182 25.91 6.06 -6.50
N GLY A 183 26.01 7.22 -7.15
CA GLY A 183 25.41 7.46 -8.45
C GLY A 183 25.98 6.51 -9.52
N LYS A 184 25.08 6.06 -10.40
CA LYS A 184 25.28 5.18 -11.57
C LYS A 184 25.37 3.69 -11.25
N ALA A 185 24.24 3.02 -11.48
CA ALA A 185 24.17 1.57 -11.60
C ALA A 185 24.99 1.11 -12.81
N ASP A 186 26.11 0.44 -12.56
CA ASP A 186 26.57 -0.60 -13.47
C ASP A 186 25.82 -1.88 -13.13
N ILE A 187 24.99 -2.29 -14.09
CA ILE A 187 24.20 -3.52 -14.08
C ILE A 187 25.19 -4.66 -14.32
N GLN A 188 25.93 -5.08 -13.29
CA GLN A 188 26.63 -6.37 -13.18
C GLN A 188 27.55 -6.39 -11.95
N SER A 189 27.00 -6.56 -10.76
CA SER A 189 27.70 -7.31 -9.70
C SER A 189 26.71 -7.72 -8.62
N ASN A 190 27.01 -8.80 -7.91
CA ASN A 190 26.33 -9.20 -6.68
C ASN A 190 26.58 -8.13 -5.59
N THR A 191 25.97 -6.96 -5.70
CA THR A 191 26.25 -5.81 -4.84
C THR A 191 25.69 -6.05 -3.44
N SER A 192 26.57 -6.36 -2.51
CA SER A 192 26.31 -6.21 -1.07
C SER A 192 25.95 -4.76 -0.78
N VAL A 193 24.76 -4.51 -0.23
CA VAL A 193 24.38 -3.17 0.25
C VAL A 193 25.37 -2.76 1.34
N GLN A 194 26.06 -1.63 1.13
CA GLN A 194 26.96 -1.04 2.14
C GLN A 194 26.20 0.05 2.88
N CYS A 195 26.13 -0.02 4.20
CA CYS A 195 25.59 1.05 5.04
C CYS A 195 26.73 1.97 5.49
N LYS A 196 26.40 3.24 5.75
CA LYS A 196 27.29 4.16 6.44
C LYS A 196 27.28 3.82 7.93
N GLY A 197 28.27 3.02 8.35
CA GLY A 197 28.31 2.43 9.70
C GLY A 197 27.61 1.08 9.75
N ASP A 198 27.10 0.70 10.92
CA ASP A 198 26.41 -0.59 11.09
C ASP A 198 25.06 -0.58 10.36
N CYS A 199 24.74 -1.67 9.65
CA CYS A 199 23.45 -1.86 9.01
C CYS A 199 22.36 -2.23 10.03
N ASN A 200 22.07 -1.36 11.00
CA ASN A 200 21.10 -1.65 12.05
C ASN A 200 19.84 -0.79 11.90
N SER A 201 18.68 -1.42 12.01
CA SER A 201 17.40 -0.74 12.09
C SER A 201 16.94 -0.68 13.54
N VAL A 202 16.33 0.44 13.95
CA VAL A 202 15.83 0.64 15.32
C VAL A 202 14.34 0.92 15.30
N ILE A 203 13.56 0.07 15.95
CA ILE A 203 12.13 0.29 16.23
C ILE A 203 12.03 1.23 17.42
N VAL A 204 11.31 2.33 17.27
CA VAL A 204 11.12 3.35 18.30
C VAL A 204 9.64 3.57 18.54
N PHE A 205 9.24 3.62 19.81
CA PHE A 205 7.86 3.83 20.24
C PHE A 205 7.58 5.29 20.61
N SER A 206 6.32 5.72 20.46
CA SER A 206 5.80 7.01 20.95
C SER A 206 5.85 7.07 22.46
N ASN A 207 5.41 5.99 23.10
CA ASN A 207 5.46 5.79 24.53
C ASN A 207 6.90 5.69 25.00
N LYS A 208 7.29 6.58 25.94
CA LYS A 208 8.66 6.66 26.44
C LYS A 208 8.99 5.60 27.49
N THR A 209 7.99 4.85 27.95
CA THR A 209 8.19 3.73 28.88
C THR A 209 8.70 2.48 28.16
N LEU A 210 8.38 2.32 26.87
CA LEU A 210 8.83 1.21 26.04
C LEU A 210 10.27 1.43 25.55
N LYS A 211 11.06 0.36 25.58
CA LYS A 211 12.45 0.37 25.12
C LYS A 211 12.51 0.25 23.59
N PRO A 212 13.38 1.02 22.90
CA PRO A 212 13.64 0.81 21.49
C PRO A 212 14.23 -0.59 21.22
N ILE A 213 13.84 -1.20 20.10
CA ILE A 213 14.32 -2.54 19.69
C ILE A 213 15.31 -2.36 18.54
N THR A 214 16.52 -2.89 18.69
CA THR A 214 17.54 -2.85 17.63
C THR A 214 17.57 -4.18 16.88
N VAL A 215 17.45 -4.12 15.55
CA VAL A 215 17.55 -5.28 14.66
C VAL A 215 18.80 -5.13 13.79
N ASN A 216 19.75 -6.04 14.00
CA ASN A 216 21.06 -5.96 13.36
C ASN A 216 21.05 -6.51 11.93
N GLY A 217 21.85 -5.92 11.04
CA GLY A 217 22.03 -6.37 9.66
C GLY A 217 20.83 -6.13 8.73
N VAL A 218 19.96 -5.17 9.07
CA VAL A 218 18.75 -4.82 8.30
C VAL A 218 18.79 -3.37 7.85
N TYR A 219 18.73 -3.17 6.53
CA TYR A 219 18.77 -1.86 5.88
C TYR A 219 17.43 -1.45 5.23
N GLN A 220 16.55 -2.42 4.97
CA GLN A 220 15.22 -2.18 4.42
C GLN A 220 14.22 -2.98 5.23
N SER A 221 13.21 -2.29 5.77
CA SER A 221 12.25 -2.91 6.68
C SER A 221 10.84 -2.37 6.58
N GLN A 222 9.91 -3.13 7.16
CA GLN A 222 8.52 -2.74 7.34
C GLN A 222 8.00 -3.25 8.68
N LEU A 223 7.25 -2.41 9.40
CA LEU A 223 6.55 -2.82 10.61
C LEU A 223 5.15 -3.35 10.30
N GLU A 224 4.69 -4.23 11.17
CA GLU A 224 3.34 -4.78 11.19
C GLU A 224 2.86 -4.90 12.65
N ASN A 225 1.62 -4.52 12.92
CA ASN A 225 1.01 -4.70 14.24
C ASN A 225 0.34 -6.08 14.24
N LEU A 226 0.83 -6.98 15.09
CA LEU A 226 0.39 -8.36 15.14
C LEU A 226 -0.73 -8.61 16.16
N LYS A 227 -1.20 -7.54 16.82
CA LYS A 227 -2.16 -7.59 17.93
C LYS A 227 -1.63 -8.36 19.12
N ASP A 228 -2.45 -8.48 20.16
CA ASP A 228 -2.14 -9.23 21.37
C ASP A 228 -2.13 -10.76 21.08
N LEU A 229 -0.95 -11.29 20.79
CA LEU A 229 -0.63 -12.67 20.49
C LEU A 229 -0.48 -13.51 21.77
N ASN A 230 0.20 -12.98 22.78
CA ASN A 230 0.47 -13.68 24.05
C ASN A 230 -0.55 -13.38 25.16
N SER A 231 -1.62 -12.66 24.83
CA SER A 231 -2.73 -12.32 25.74
C SER A 231 -2.29 -11.55 26.98
N ASN A 232 -1.22 -10.74 26.88
CA ASN A 232 -0.71 -9.93 27.98
C ASN A 232 -1.31 -8.52 28.04
N GLY A 233 -2.20 -8.18 27.08
CA GLY A 233 -2.86 -6.90 26.94
C GLY A 233 -2.17 -5.94 25.96
N ALA A 234 -0.90 -6.15 25.61
CA ALA A 234 -0.16 -5.34 24.66
C ALA A 234 -0.12 -5.99 23.26
N ASP A 235 -0.02 -5.17 22.22
CA ASP A 235 0.16 -5.61 20.84
C ASP A 235 1.62 -6.04 20.58
N GLU A 236 1.83 -7.20 19.94
CA GLU A 236 3.13 -7.59 19.40
C GLU A 236 3.47 -6.83 18.11
N ILE A 237 4.78 -6.66 17.88
CA ILE A 237 5.30 -5.98 16.70
C ILE A 237 6.04 -6.94 15.77
N GLY A 238 5.54 -7.02 14.54
CA GLY A 238 6.18 -7.69 13.43
C GLY A 238 7.18 -6.74 12.76
N PHE A 239 8.38 -7.23 12.53
CA PHE A 239 9.42 -6.50 11.81
C PHE A 239 9.91 -7.33 10.62
N TRP A 240 9.65 -6.84 9.41
CA TRP A 240 10.10 -7.46 8.18
C TRP A 240 11.48 -6.95 7.79
N ASP A 241 12.46 -7.85 7.65
CA ASP A 241 13.72 -7.62 6.94
C ASP A 241 13.54 -8.01 5.47
N ILE A 242 13.67 -7.03 4.58
CA ILE A 242 13.39 -7.19 3.16
C ILE A 242 14.70 -7.16 2.39
N LYS A 243 15.03 -8.28 1.75
CA LYS A 243 16.20 -8.43 0.88
C LYS A 243 15.74 -8.82 -0.54
N PRO A 244 16.60 -8.69 -1.57
CA PRO A 244 16.20 -8.98 -2.96
C PRO A 244 15.63 -10.39 -3.17
N THR A 245 16.16 -11.39 -2.47
CA THR A 245 15.80 -12.80 -2.66
C THR A 245 15.09 -13.43 -1.47
N THR A 246 14.97 -12.71 -0.35
CA THR A 246 14.38 -13.21 0.89
C THR A 246 13.59 -12.14 1.64
N LYS A 247 12.53 -12.55 2.34
CA LYS A 247 11.89 -11.76 3.40
C LYS A 247 11.98 -12.54 4.69
N SER A 248 12.34 -11.86 5.78
CA SER A 248 12.40 -12.47 7.11
C SER A 248 11.51 -11.71 8.07
N LEU A 249 10.59 -12.39 8.76
CA LEU A 249 9.75 -11.79 9.79
C LEU A 249 10.35 -12.08 11.17
N TYR A 250 10.57 -11.02 11.94
CA TYR A 250 10.87 -11.08 13.37
C TYR A 250 9.62 -10.68 14.14
N VAL A 251 9.33 -11.38 15.24
CA VAL A 251 8.18 -11.10 16.11
C VAL A 251 8.71 -10.71 17.48
N PHE A 252 8.38 -9.50 17.92
CA PHE A 252 8.81 -8.98 19.22
C PHE A 252 7.62 -8.72 20.13
N ASP A 253 7.82 -8.99 21.41
CA ASP A 253 7.02 -8.41 22.48
C ASP A 253 7.47 -6.94 22.66
N ALA A 254 6.55 -6.00 22.49
CA ALA A 254 6.87 -4.58 22.56
C ALA A 254 7.24 -4.12 23.99
N THR A 255 6.66 -4.73 25.01
CA THR A 255 6.85 -4.38 26.42
C THR A 255 8.21 -4.84 26.95
N THR A 256 8.61 -6.06 26.61
CA THR A 256 9.87 -6.67 27.08
C THR A 256 11.02 -6.48 26.11
N SER A 257 10.73 -6.11 24.85
CA SER A 257 11.67 -6.10 23.72
C SER A 257 12.24 -7.49 23.38
N ASN A 258 11.64 -8.56 23.91
CA ASN A 258 12.09 -9.92 23.65
C ASN A 258 11.63 -10.39 22.27
N LEU A 259 12.51 -11.14 21.61
CA LEU A 259 12.16 -11.83 20.38
C LEU A 259 11.35 -13.08 20.73
N LEU A 260 10.09 -13.11 20.34
CA LEU A 260 9.18 -14.23 20.60
C LEU A 260 9.34 -15.38 19.60
N SER A 261 9.84 -15.07 18.39
CA SER A 261 10.19 -16.05 17.37
C SER A 261 11.40 -15.59 16.57
N GLY A 262 12.31 -16.53 16.30
CA GLY A 262 13.41 -16.34 15.34
C GLY A 262 12.92 -15.91 13.95
N PRO A 263 13.83 -15.43 13.08
CA PRO A 263 13.44 -14.93 11.77
C PRO A 263 12.75 -16.00 10.93
N ILE A 264 11.50 -15.77 10.59
CA ILE A 264 10.72 -16.63 9.70
C ILE A 264 11.13 -16.26 8.28
N VAL A 265 12.06 -17.04 7.70
CA VAL A 265 12.65 -16.74 6.40
C VAL A 265 11.79 -17.32 5.28
N ILE A 266 11.51 -16.49 4.28
CA ILE A 266 10.83 -16.85 3.05
C ILE A 266 11.73 -16.54 1.86
N ASN A 267 12.00 -17.54 1.03
CA ASN A 267 12.67 -17.35 -0.25
C ASN A 267 11.66 -16.83 -1.30
N THR A 268 11.67 -15.53 -1.53
CA THR A 268 10.75 -14.84 -2.44
C THR A 268 11.03 -15.13 -3.91
N THR A 269 12.23 -15.64 -4.22
CA THR A 269 12.60 -16.05 -5.59
C THR A 269 11.83 -17.30 -6.02
N ILE A 270 11.63 -18.22 -5.07
CA ILE A 270 10.92 -19.49 -5.28
C ILE A 270 9.42 -19.34 -5.03
N HIS A 271 9.03 -18.68 -3.94
CA HIS A 271 7.63 -18.55 -3.54
C HIS A 271 7.09 -17.16 -3.93
N LYS A 272 6.63 -17.01 -5.18
CA LYS A 272 6.24 -15.71 -5.76
C LYS A 272 4.85 -15.20 -5.34
N ASN A 273 3.95 -16.08 -4.88
CA ASN A 273 2.55 -15.75 -4.54
C ASN A 273 2.32 -15.64 -3.03
N LEU A 274 3.22 -14.96 -2.29
CA LEU A 274 3.12 -14.85 -0.83
C LEU A 274 1.87 -14.14 -0.34
N SER A 275 1.25 -13.28 -1.16
CA SER A 275 -0.01 -12.62 -0.83
C SER A 275 -1.19 -13.60 -0.68
N LEU A 276 -1.03 -14.86 -1.10
CA LEU A 276 -2.03 -15.92 -0.99
C LEU A 276 -1.71 -16.91 0.14
N ILE A 277 -0.63 -16.67 0.89
CA ILE A 277 -0.14 -17.57 1.92
C ILE A 277 -0.17 -16.80 3.24
N ASP A 278 -0.91 -17.35 4.21
CA ASP A 278 -0.81 -16.91 5.60
C ASP A 278 0.58 -17.33 6.12
N VAL A 279 1.55 -16.42 5.98
CA VAL A 279 2.89 -16.60 6.55
C VAL A 279 2.81 -16.73 8.07
N PHE A 280 1.78 -16.12 8.64
CA PHE A 280 1.53 -16.04 10.05
C PHE A 280 0.03 -16.16 10.32
N LYS A 281 -0.32 -16.95 11.34
CA LYS A 281 -1.70 -17.07 11.83
C LYS A 281 -1.73 -17.34 13.32
N LYS A 282 -2.57 -16.63 14.09
CA LYS A 282 -2.89 -17.00 15.47
C LYS A 282 -3.66 -18.32 15.47
N THR A 283 -3.12 -19.34 16.12
CA THR A 283 -3.71 -20.70 16.16
C THR A 283 -4.05 -21.19 17.56
N GLY A 284 -3.88 -20.34 18.57
CA GLY A 284 -4.37 -20.55 19.93
C GLY A 284 -3.83 -19.50 20.89
N PRO A 285 -4.19 -19.55 22.18
CA PRO A 285 -3.52 -18.77 23.22
C PRO A 285 -2.02 -19.06 23.17
N ASN A 286 -1.21 -18.01 23.04
CA ASN A 286 0.25 -18.08 23.00
C ASN A 286 0.79 -19.01 21.91
N LYS A 287 0.02 -19.21 20.83
CA LYS A 287 0.36 -20.12 19.75
C LYS A 287 0.14 -19.49 18.40
N ILE A 288 1.17 -19.54 17.59
CA ILE A 288 1.14 -19.07 16.21
C ILE A 288 1.51 -20.21 15.29
N THR A 289 0.86 -20.27 14.14
CA THR A 289 1.33 -21.07 13.01
C THR A 289 2.09 -20.16 12.09
N ILE A 290 3.33 -20.54 11.79
CA ILE A 290 4.20 -19.83 10.87
C ILE A 290 4.40 -20.67 9.62
N SER A 291 4.61 -20.02 8.47
CA SER A 291 5.02 -20.68 7.23
C SER A 291 6.41 -20.19 6.81
N TYR A 292 7.34 -21.10 6.58
CA TYR A 292 8.74 -20.78 6.27
C TYR A 292 9.27 -21.61 5.10
N SER A 293 10.30 -21.09 4.44
CA SER A 293 11.01 -21.79 3.38
C SER A 293 12.00 -22.78 3.96
N ALA A 294 11.87 -24.05 3.60
CA ALA A 294 12.78 -25.12 4.00
C ALA A 294 13.33 -25.84 2.77
N GLN A 295 14.60 -26.23 2.82
CA GLN A 295 15.18 -27.09 1.80
C GLN A 295 15.02 -28.56 2.22
N VAL A 296 14.31 -29.35 1.42
CA VAL A 296 14.13 -30.79 1.62
C VAL A 296 14.54 -31.50 0.35
N ASN A 297 15.52 -32.40 0.44
CA ASN A 297 16.06 -33.14 -0.70
C ASN A 297 16.50 -32.23 -1.86
N GLY A 298 17.16 -31.11 -1.56
CA GLY A 298 17.62 -30.14 -2.54
C GLY A 298 16.55 -29.22 -3.12
N LYS A 299 15.26 -29.44 -2.82
CA LYS A 299 14.14 -28.61 -3.29
C LYS A 299 13.64 -27.67 -2.19
N TRP A 300 13.39 -26.41 -2.55
CA TRP A 300 12.72 -25.45 -1.68
C TRP A 300 11.22 -25.75 -1.60
N ILE A 301 10.72 -25.94 -0.38
CA ILE A 301 9.31 -26.12 -0.07
C ILE A 301 8.88 -25.17 1.05
N LEU A 302 7.60 -24.85 1.11
CA LEU A 302 7.00 -24.21 2.27
C LEU A 302 6.67 -25.28 3.30
N LYS A 303 7.11 -25.07 4.54
CA LYS A 303 6.67 -25.82 5.71
C LYS A 303 5.90 -24.90 6.63
N SER A 304 5.04 -25.48 7.45
CA SER A 304 4.37 -24.78 8.52
C SER A 304 4.60 -25.48 9.84
N GLU A 305 4.77 -24.71 10.91
CA GLU A 305 4.91 -25.22 12.27
C GLU A 305 4.17 -24.33 13.26
N VAL A 306 3.79 -24.93 14.39
CA VAL A 306 3.18 -24.19 15.50
C VAL A 306 4.27 -23.84 16.49
N ILE A 307 4.48 -22.55 16.72
CA ILE A 307 5.38 -22.03 17.74
C ILE A 307 4.53 -21.64 18.96
N VAL A 308 4.98 -22.07 20.13
CA VAL A 308 4.48 -21.57 21.41
C VAL A 308 5.31 -20.33 21.76
N LEU A 309 4.64 -19.21 21.94
CA LEU A 309 5.25 -17.96 22.36
C LEU A 309 5.23 -17.91 23.89
N ASP A 310 6.37 -17.61 24.50
CA ASP A 310 6.48 -17.44 25.95
C ASP A 310 5.82 -16.13 26.43
#